data_AF-U6MZ98-F1
#
_entry.id   AF-U6MZ98-F1
#
_cell.length_a   1.000
_cell.length_b   1.000
_cell.length_c   1.000
_cell.angle_alpha   90.00
_cell.angle_beta   90.00
_cell.angle_gamma   90.00
#
_symmetry.space_group_name_H-M   'P 1'
#
loop_
_entity.id
_entity.type
_entity.pdbx_description
1 polymer ?
#
loop_
_entity_poly.entity_id
_entity_poly.type
_entity_poly.pdbx_seq_one_letter_code
_entity_poly.pdbx_strand_id
1 'polypeptide(L)'
;MEASTLEFGLRYISGVGNTLNHYELASLQISLMTLQKKEGKEKAFFWGRIQGQDDDYYIAYVLEDSEYIYPKKKMFYSTSRFEFRPLPEGTLRLSKERVDPILLTGDPARVVELPDGSNAPPEEPPSDEEEEGKLSGRTAKRNMDTQIRIWQKKSSRTHGH
;
A
#
# COMPACT_ATOMS: atom_id res chain seq x y z
N MET A 1 6.21 18.50 5.46
CA MET A 1 6.73 19.88 5.28
C MET A 1 5.57 20.85 5.44
N GLU A 2 5.71 21.92 6.23
CA GLU A 2 4.64 22.92 6.41
C GLU A 2 4.45 23.75 5.14
N ALA A 3 3.23 24.23 4.87
CA ALA A 3 2.92 25.07 3.71
C ALA A 3 3.86 26.29 3.55
N SER A 4 4.18 26.97 4.66
CA SER A 4 5.03 28.17 4.68
C SER A 4 6.51 27.91 4.35
N THR A 5 7.00 26.69 4.64
CA THR A 5 8.41 26.30 4.49
C THR A 5 8.61 25.25 3.40
N LEU A 6 7.58 24.98 2.60
CA LEU A 6 7.55 23.92 1.60
C LEU A 6 8.70 24.05 0.58
N GLU A 7 8.88 25.22 0.00
CA GLU A 7 9.92 25.51 -0.99
C GLU A 7 11.32 25.23 -0.43
N PHE A 8 11.59 25.70 0.80
CA PHE A 8 12.87 25.50 1.46
C PHE A 8 13.13 24.01 1.72
N GLY A 9 12.12 23.29 2.21
CA GLY A 9 12.22 21.85 2.47
C GLY A 9 12.48 21.04 1.20
N LEU A 10 11.77 21.33 0.11
CA LEU A 10 11.95 20.64 -1.17
C LEU A 10 13.32 20.90 -1.80
N ARG A 11 13.86 22.11 -1.68
CA ARG A 11 15.22 22.42 -2.14
C ARG A 11 16.29 21.62 -1.41
N TYR A 12 16.10 21.34 -0.12
CA TYR A 12 17.09 20.59 0.65
C TYR A 12 17.15 19.11 0.23
N ILE A 13 16.03 18.54 -0.23
CA ILE A 13 15.95 17.15 -0.67
C ILE A 13 16.05 16.96 -2.19
N SER A 14 16.30 18.04 -2.93
CA SER A 14 16.29 18.02 -4.41
C SER A 14 17.35 17.09 -5.00
N GLY A 15 18.45 16.84 -4.29
CA GLY A 15 19.50 15.91 -4.70
C GLY A 15 19.04 14.45 -4.82
N VAL A 16 17.89 14.09 -4.24
CA VAL A 16 17.30 12.74 -4.30
C VAL A 16 16.44 12.55 -5.56
N GLY A 17 16.26 13.58 -6.39
CA GLY A 17 15.51 13.51 -7.64
C GLY A 17 13.98 13.65 -7.50
N ASN A 18 13.46 13.65 -6.27
CA ASN A 18 12.04 13.92 -6.00
C ASN A 18 11.80 15.43 -5.86
N THR A 19 11.63 16.10 -6.99
CA THR A 19 11.37 17.55 -7.07
C THR A 19 10.01 17.84 -7.70
N LEU A 20 9.55 19.07 -7.50
CA LEU A 20 8.36 19.63 -8.15
C LEU A 20 8.81 20.74 -9.10
N ASN A 21 8.13 20.88 -10.23
CA ASN A 21 8.33 22.01 -11.11
C ASN A 21 7.81 23.31 -10.47
N HIS A 22 8.19 24.47 -11.01
CA HIS A 22 7.82 25.77 -10.44
C HIS A 22 6.30 25.99 -10.34
N TYR A 23 5.54 25.49 -11.31
CA TYR A 23 4.08 25.60 -11.33
C TYR A 23 3.43 24.71 -10.26
N GLU A 24 3.87 23.45 -10.16
CA GLU A 24 3.42 22.51 -9.14
C GLU A 24 3.74 23.04 -7.74
N LEU A 25 4.94 23.56 -7.53
CA LEU A 25 5.37 24.11 -6.24
C LEU A 25 4.47 25.29 -5.81
N ALA A 26 4.27 26.27 -6.70
CA ALA A 26 3.45 27.45 -6.40
C ALA A 26 1.99 27.06 -6.16
N SER A 27 1.43 26.19 -7.01
CA SER A 27 0.06 25.69 -6.89
C SER A 27 -0.15 24.88 -5.62
N LEU A 28 0.82 24.03 -5.27
CA LEU A 28 0.82 23.24 -4.04
C LEU A 28 0.90 24.14 -2.80
N GLN A 29 1.72 25.18 -2.81
CA GLN A 29 1.83 26.10 -1.69
C GLN A 29 0.51 26.88 -1.47
N ILE A 30 -0.10 27.39 -2.53
CA ILE A 30 -1.40 28.10 -2.47
C ILE A 30 -2.51 27.16 -2.00
N SER A 31 -2.56 25.94 -2.53
CA SER A 31 -3.59 24.96 -2.18
C SER A 31 -3.45 24.48 -0.73
N LEU A 32 -2.24 24.33 -0.19
CA LEU A 32 -2.03 24.04 1.23
C LEU A 32 -2.45 25.19 2.14
N MET A 33 -2.17 26.45 1.77
CA MET A 33 -2.67 27.61 2.53
C MET A 33 -4.21 27.70 2.48
N THR A 34 -4.80 27.36 1.33
CA THR A 34 -6.24 27.28 1.18
C THR A 34 -6.84 26.16 2.04
N LEU A 35 -6.21 24.98 2.05
CA LEU A 35 -6.58 23.86 2.91
C LEU A 35 -6.51 24.24 4.40
N GLN A 36 -5.42 24.88 4.82
CA GLN A 36 -5.23 25.40 6.17
C GLN A 36 -6.41 26.31 6.59
N LYS A 37 -6.76 27.27 5.73
CA LYS A 37 -7.88 28.18 5.98
C LYS A 37 -9.24 27.45 6.00
N LYS A 38 -9.45 26.50 5.08
CA LYS A 38 -10.69 25.73 4.95
C LYS A 38 -10.96 24.86 6.17
N GLU A 39 -9.92 24.22 6.70
CA GLU A 39 -10.03 23.35 7.89
C GLU A 39 -9.92 24.12 9.21
N GLY A 40 -9.70 25.45 9.16
CA GLY A 40 -9.55 26.29 10.35
C GLY A 40 -8.36 25.88 11.23
N LYS A 41 -7.30 25.34 10.63
CA LYS A 41 -6.11 24.85 11.35
C LYS A 41 -4.98 25.86 11.29
N GLU A 42 -4.11 25.84 12.31
CA GLU A 42 -2.93 26.70 12.34
C GLU A 42 -1.94 26.32 11.22
N LYS A 43 -1.82 25.03 10.91
CA LYS A 43 -0.83 24.49 9.97
C LYS A 43 -1.42 23.39 9.11
N ALA A 44 -1.07 23.43 7.82
CA ALA A 44 -1.21 22.32 6.89
C ALA A 44 0.17 21.82 6.44
N PHE A 45 0.29 20.52 6.26
CA PHE A 45 1.53 19.86 5.93
C PHE A 45 1.42 19.07 4.64
N PHE A 46 2.38 19.26 3.75
CA PHE A 46 2.63 18.35 2.65
C PHE A 46 3.33 17.09 3.15
N TRP A 47 2.79 15.92 2.80
CA TRP A 47 3.39 14.63 3.10
C TRP A 47 4.28 14.16 1.96
N GLY A 48 3.77 14.18 0.73
CA GLY A 48 4.50 13.70 -0.44
C GLY A 48 3.63 13.58 -1.68
N ARG A 49 4.27 13.13 -2.77
CA ARG A 49 3.64 12.85 -4.05
C ARG A 49 3.74 11.35 -4.33
N ILE A 50 2.68 10.76 -4.86
CA ILE A 50 2.63 9.39 -5.34
C ILE A 50 2.46 9.48 -6.86
N GLN A 51 3.38 8.87 -7.59
CA GLN A 51 3.33 8.90 -9.05
C GLN A 51 2.27 7.92 -9.55
N GLY A 52 1.31 8.44 -10.32
CA GLY A 52 0.34 7.62 -11.02
C GLY A 52 0.76 7.39 -12.47
N GLN A 53 -0.01 6.57 -13.17
CA GLN A 53 0.20 6.31 -14.59
C GLN A 53 -0.14 7.54 -15.45
N ASP A 54 -1.31 8.14 -15.22
CA ASP A 54 -1.85 9.25 -16.01
C ASP A 54 -1.83 10.59 -15.24
N ASP A 55 -2.01 10.55 -13.91
CA ASP A 55 -1.96 11.73 -13.04
C ASP A 55 -1.33 11.39 -11.68
N ASP A 56 -0.62 12.35 -11.10
CA ASP A 56 0.06 12.21 -9.82
C ASP A 56 -0.87 12.57 -8.65
N TYR A 57 -0.71 11.88 -7.52
CA TYR A 57 -1.43 12.19 -6.29
C TYR A 57 -0.55 12.97 -5.33
N TYR A 58 -1.07 14.08 -4.81
CA TYR A 58 -0.44 14.91 -3.80
C TYR A 58 -1.15 14.68 -2.47
N ILE A 59 -0.39 14.30 -1.45
CA ILE A 59 -0.92 13.97 -0.13
C ILE A 59 -0.55 15.09 0.85
N ALA A 60 -1.55 15.55 1.59
CA ALA A 60 -1.40 16.53 2.64
C ALA A 60 -2.12 16.07 3.92
N TYR A 61 -1.80 16.68 5.04
CA TYR A 61 -2.51 16.46 6.29
C TYR A 61 -2.56 17.71 7.15
N VAL A 62 -3.55 17.74 8.03
CA VAL A 62 -3.61 18.66 9.16
C VAL A 62 -3.64 17.87 10.46
N LEU A 63 -3.19 18.50 11.53
CA LEU A 63 -3.32 17.92 12.87
C LEU A 63 -4.69 18.28 13.44
N GLU A 64 -5.36 17.28 13.99
CA GLU A 64 -6.60 17.47 14.72
C GLU A 64 -6.31 17.83 16.17
N ASP A 65 -7.12 18.72 16.73
CA ASP A 65 -7.03 19.08 18.13
C ASP A 65 -7.46 17.86 18.95
N SER A 66 -6.59 17.43 19.86
CA SER A 66 -6.77 16.23 20.63
C SER A 66 -6.18 16.43 22.01
N GLU A 67 -6.89 15.98 23.03
CA GLU A 67 -6.42 15.99 24.42
C GLU A 67 -5.30 14.96 24.67
N TYR A 68 -5.13 14.02 23.74
CA TYR A 68 -4.02 13.05 23.77
C TYR A 68 -2.68 13.67 23.39
N ILE A 69 -1.60 13.13 23.99
CA ILE A 69 -0.20 13.49 23.73
C ILE A 69 0.22 13.37 22.26
N TYR A 70 -0.51 12.60 21.45
CA TYR A 70 -0.30 12.46 20.01
C TYR A 70 -1.56 12.88 19.26
N PRO A 71 -1.53 14.02 18.53
CA PRO A 71 -2.69 14.46 17.77
C PRO A 71 -2.96 13.53 16.59
N LYS A 72 -4.25 13.34 16.29
CA LYS A 72 -4.66 12.61 15.10
C LYS A 72 -4.35 13.41 13.83
N LYS A 73 -4.11 12.71 12.73
CA LYS A 73 -3.86 13.32 11.42
C LYS A 73 -5.07 13.12 10.55
N LYS A 74 -5.68 14.22 10.11
CA LYS A 74 -6.68 14.18 9.05
C LYS A 74 -5.96 14.31 7.70
N MET A 75 -6.03 13.26 6.89
CA MET A 75 -5.33 13.15 5.62
C MET A 75 -6.20 13.69 4.47
N PHE A 76 -5.55 14.29 3.48
CA PHE A 76 -6.15 14.83 2.28
C PHE A 76 -5.34 14.40 1.07
N TYR A 77 -6.03 14.28 -0.07
CA TYR A 77 -5.40 14.03 -1.35
C TYR A 77 -5.88 15.05 -2.38
N SER A 78 -5.04 15.25 -3.39
CA SER A 78 -5.35 15.98 -4.62
C SER A 78 -4.69 15.26 -5.79
N THR A 79 -5.16 15.52 -7.00
CA THR A 79 -4.40 15.23 -8.23
C THR A 79 -3.68 16.49 -8.71
N SER A 80 -3.21 16.56 -9.97
CA SER A 80 -2.58 17.76 -10.55
C SER A 80 -3.47 19.02 -10.59
N ARG A 81 -4.73 18.93 -10.14
CA ARG A 81 -5.61 20.10 -9.95
C ARG A 81 -5.35 20.88 -8.66
N PHE A 82 -4.57 20.33 -7.73
CA PHE A 82 -4.28 20.95 -6.42
C PHE A 82 -5.54 21.31 -5.60
N GLU A 83 -6.63 20.57 -5.80
CA GLU A 83 -7.87 20.68 -5.02
C GLU A 83 -7.94 19.57 -3.96
N PHE A 84 -7.53 19.91 -2.74
CA PHE A 84 -7.48 18.95 -1.64
C PHE A 84 -8.87 18.51 -1.17
N ARG A 85 -9.08 17.19 -1.17
CA ARG A 85 -10.27 16.50 -0.66
C ARG A 85 -9.88 15.55 0.47
N PRO A 86 -10.75 15.36 1.48
CA PRO A 86 -10.47 14.41 2.56
C PRO A 86 -10.22 13.01 2.00
N LEU A 87 -9.17 12.35 2.48
CA LEU A 87 -8.92 10.96 2.18
C LEU A 87 -9.93 10.11 2.99
N PRO A 88 -10.64 9.16 2.37
CA PRO A 88 -11.56 8.28 3.10
C PRO A 88 -10.80 7.50 4.16
N GLU A 89 -11.37 7.37 5.35
CA GLU A 89 -10.85 6.45 6.37
C GLU A 89 -11.08 5.02 5.90
N GLY A 90 -10.01 4.39 5.40
CA GLY A 90 -10.05 2.99 4.99
C GLY A 90 -9.91 2.07 6.20
N THR A 91 -10.75 1.04 6.27
CA THR A 91 -10.47 -0.12 7.13
C THR A 91 -9.29 -0.86 6.53
N LEU A 92 -8.13 -0.81 7.20
CA LEU A 92 -6.95 -1.56 6.80
C LEU A 92 -7.25 -3.07 6.93
N ARG A 93 -7.76 -3.69 5.87
CA ARG A 93 -7.89 -5.15 5.80
C ARG A 93 -6.50 -5.68 5.48
N LEU A 94 -5.77 -6.06 6.53
CA LEU A 94 -4.54 -6.83 6.42
C LEU A 94 -4.90 -8.25 5.93
N SER A 95 -5.26 -8.40 4.66
CA SER A 95 -5.34 -9.72 4.04
C SER A 95 -3.93 -10.30 4.02
N LYS A 96 -3.77 -11.53 4.53
CA LYS A 96 -2.50 -12.28 4.46
C LYS A 96 -2.12 -12.66 3.03
N GLU A 97 -3.05 -12.53 2.08
CA GLU A 97 -2.80 -12.77 0.67
C GLU A 97 -2.06 -11.60 0.02
N ARG A 98 -1.08 -11.98 -0.80
CA ARG A 98 -0.29 -11.06 -1.61
C ARG A 98 -1.23 -10.49 -2.68
N VAL A 99 -1.79 -9.32 -2.42
CA VAL A 99 -2.49 -8.55 -3.44
C VAL A 99 -1.46 -8.17 -4.49
N ASP A 100 -1.75 -8.43 -5.76
CA ASP A 100 -0.92 -7.96 -6.86
C ASP A 100 -0.72 -6.43 -6.77
N PRO A 101 0.45 -5.90 -7.17
CA PRO A 101 0.70 -4.48 -7.09
C PRO A 101 -0.36 -3.71 -7.87
N ILE A 102 -1.22 -2.98 -7.15
CA ILE A 102 -2.26 -2.15 -7.74
C ILE A 102 -1.58 -0.94 -8.39
N LEU A 103 -1.74 -0.82 -9.70
CA LEU A 103 -1.25 0.34 -10.43
C LEU A 103 -2.20 1.52 -10.20
N LEU A 104 -1.69 2.60 -9.63
CA LEU A 104 -2.42 3.85 -9.47
C LEU A 104 -2.47 4.58 -10.81
N THR A 105 -3.67 4.85 -11.32
CA THR A 105 -3.83 5.54 -12.61
C THR A 105 -3.80 7.05 -12.50
N GLY A 106 -4.15 7.64 -11.35
CA GLY A 106 -4.40 9.08 -11.26
C GLY A 106 -5.89 9.42 -11.25
N ASP A 107 -6.75 8.44 -11.53
CA ASP A 107 -8.21 8.57 -11.39
C ASP A 107 -8.67 8.04 -10.02
N PRO A 108 -9.08 8.92 -9.08
CA PRO A 108 -9.61 8.49 -7.79
C PRO A 108 -10.96 7.76 -7.88
N ALA A 109 -11.67 7.82 -9.01
CA ALA A 109 -12.94 7.11 -9.22
C ALA A 109 -12.76 5.69 -9.77
N ARG A 110 -11.52 5.29 -10.12
CA ARG A 110 -11.24 3.95 -10.64
C ARG A 110 -11.55 2.89 -9.59
N VAL A 111 -12.40 1.94 -9.97
CA VAL A 111 -12.65 0.73 -9.18
C VAL A 111 -11.56 -0.29 -9.51
N VAL A 112 -10.87 -0.77 -8.48
CA VAL A 112 -9.91 -1.88 -8.61
C VAL A 112 -10.62 -3.15 -8.19
N GLU A 113 -10.74 -4.08 -9.12
CA GLU A 113 -11.21 -5.43 -8.81
C GLU A 113 -10.12 -6.13 -8.02
N LEU A 114 -10.42 -6.49 -6.77
CA LEU A 114 -9.56 -7.36 -5.98
C LEU A 114 -9.91 -8.79 -6.37
N PRO A 115 -8.92 -9.67 -6.60
CA PRO A 115 -9.20 -11.08 -6.75
C PRO A 115 -9.77 -11.57 -5.43
N ASP A 116 -11.07 -11.80 -5.39
CA ASP A 116 -11.71 -12.47 -4.27
C ASP A 116 -11.15 -13.90 -4.20
N GLY A 117 -10.52 -14.25 -3.08
CA GLY A 117 -10.08 -15.62 -2.76
C GLY A 117 -11.25 -16.60 -2.55
N SER A 118 -12.37 -16.41 -3.24
CA SER A 118 -13.57 -17.22 -3.17
C SER A 118 -14.23 -17.41 -4.54
N ASN A 119 -13.44 -17.72 -5.56
CA ASN A 119 -13.94 -18.49 -6.69
C ASN A 119 -13.46 -19.92 -6.53
N ALA A 120 -14.11 -20.67 -5.64
CA ALA A 120 -14.22 -22.10 -5.87
C ALA A 120 -14.96 -22.25 -7.21
N PRO A 121 -14.42 -22.96 -8.21
CA PRO A 121 -15.17 -23.29 -9.41
C PRO A 121 -16.49 -23.94 -8.97
N PRO A 122 -17.62 -23.69 -9.66
CA PRO A 122 -18.83 -24.45 -9.42
C PRO A 122 -18.47 -25.94 -9.47
N GLU A 123 -18.80 -26.71 -8.43
CA GLU A 123 -18.79 -28.17 -8.51
C GLU A 123 -19.67 -28.55 -9.70
N GLU A 124 -19.04 -28.96 -10.81
CA GLU A 124 -19.75 -29.64 -11.87
C GLU A 124 -20.41 -30.89 -11.26
N PRO A 125 -21.71 -31.13 -11.50
CA PRO A 125 -22.38 -32.28 -10.95
C PRO A 125 -21.67 -33.56 -11.38
N PRO A 126 -21.57 -34.57 -10.50
CA PRO A 126 -20.84 -35.80 -10.81
C PRO A 126 -21.46 -36.47 -12.03
N SER A 127 -20.68 -36.53 -13.12
CA SER A 127 -20.98 -37.41 -14.25
C SER A 127 -20.57 -38.82 -13.86
N ASP A 128 -21.57 -39.67 -13.62
CA ASP A 128 -21.42 -41.11 -13.45
C ASP A 128 -20.92 -41.75 -14.75
N GLU A 129 -19.62 -41.97 -14.88
CA GLU A 129 -19.08 -43.00 -15.78
C GLU A 129 -17.90 -43.73 -15.09
N GLU A 130 -18.18 -44.96 -14.64
CA GLU A 130 -17.22 -45.97 -14.20
C GLU A 130 -16.37 -46.45 -15.40
N GLU A 131 -15.03 -46.43 -15.28
CA GLU A 131 -14.17 -47.62 -15.24
C GLU A 131 -12.68 -47.31 -15.49
N GLU A 132 -11.87 -47.84 -14.58
CA GLU A 132 -10.51 -48.36 -14.69
C GLU A 132 -9.41 -47.66 -15.52
N GLY A 133 -8.35 -47.22 -14.81
CA GLY A 133 -7.09 -46.84 -15.46
C GLY A 133 -5.93 -46.49 -14.52
N LYS A 134 -5.50 -47.45 -13.69
CA LYS A 134 -4.14 -47.66 -13.13
C LYS A 134 -3.10 -46.50 -13.13
N LEU A 135 -2.52 -46.29 -11.93
CA LEU A 135 -1.11 -45.95 -11.66
C LEU A 135 -0.64 -44.49 -11.88
N SER A 136 -0.80 -43.63 -10.88
CA SER A 136 0.23 -42.60 -10.59
C SER A 136 0.24 -42.14 -9.12
N GLY A 137 0.10 -43.10 -8.19
CA GLY A 137 0.17 -42.87 -6.74
C GLY A 137 1.58 -43.03 -6.14
N ARG A 138 2.65 -42.61 -6.83
CA ARG A 138 4.04 -42.90 -6.41
C ARG A 138 5.07 -41.76 -6.59
N THR A 139 4.71 -40.51 -6.34
CA THR A 139 5.73 -39.42 -6.34
C THR A 139 5.74 -38.51 -5.12
N ALA A 140 4.70 -38.45 -4.28
CA ALA A 140 4.67 -37.52 -3.15
C ALA A 140 5.29 -38.04 -1.82
N LYS A 141 5.56 -39.35 -1.67
CA LYS A 141 6.09 -39.91 -0.40
C LYS A 141 7.62 -39.95 -0.30
N ARG A 142 8.37 -39.54 -1.33
CA ARG A 142 9.85 -39.65 -1.33
C ARG A 142 10.59 -38.44 -0.74
N ASN A 143 9.92 -37.32 -0.50
CA ASN A 143 10.58 -36.07 -0.08
C ASN A 143 10.49 -35.76 1.43
N MET A 144 9.73 -36.55 2.20
CA MET A 144 9.59 -36.31 3.66
C MET A 144 10.60 -37.11 4.51
N ASP A 145 11.07 -38.26 4.01
CA ASP A 145 12.07 -39.09 4.70
C ASP A 145 13.50 -38.52 4.66
N THR A 146 13.83 -37.68 3.67
CA THR A 146 15.19 -37.13 3.52
C THR A 146 15.46 -35.98 4.49
N GLN A 147 14.44 -35.23 4.92
CA GLN A 147 14.64 -34.09 5.81
C GLN A 147 14.73 -34.47 7.29
N ILE A 148 14.10 -35.57 7.71
CA ILE A 148 14.16 -36.03 9.11
C ILE A 148 15.59 -36.52 9.48
N ARG A 149 16.30 -37.14 8.53
CA ARG A 149 17.70 -37.60 8.76
C ARG A 149 18.71 -36.46 8.87
N ILE A 150 18.47 -35.33 8.23
CA ILE A 150 19.40 -34.18 8.26
C ILE A 150 19.32 -33.44 9.59
N TRP A 151 18.15 -33.47 10.27
CA TRP A 151 17.98 -32.83 11.56
C TRP A 151 18.58 -33.64 12.73
N GLN A 152 18.42 -34.98 12.74
CA GLN A 152 19.02 -35.80 13.80
C GLN A 152 20.56 -35.81 13.76
N LYS A 153 21.19 -35.72 12.58
CA LYS A 153 22.66 -35.76 12.47
C LYS A 153 23.34 -34.45 12.92
N LYS A 154 22.62 -33.32 12.95
CA LYS A 154 23.13 -32.04 13.48
C LYS A 154 22.99 -31.92 15.00
N SER A 155 21.99 -32.58 15.61
CA SER A 155 21.77 -32.51 17.06
C SER A 155 22.75 -33.38 17.88
N SER A 156 23.44 -34.36 17.27
CA SER A 156 24.43 -35.21 17.95
C SER A 156 25.87 -34.71 17.87
N ARG A 157 26.15 -33.56 17.24
CA ARG A 157 27.51 -33.00 17.09
C ARG A 157 27.83 -31.81 18.00
N THR A 158 26.89 -31.38 18.85
CA THR A 158 27.07 -30.19 19.72
C THR A 158 27.05 -30.50 21.22
N HIS A 159 27.06 -31.77 21.62
CA HIS A 159 27.27 -32.19 23.01
C HIS A 159 28.24 -33.38 23.04
N GLY A 160 29.53 -33.09 23.20
CA GLY A 160 30.58 -34.10 23.28
C GLY A 160 31.96 -33.46 23.35
N HIS A 161 32.30 -33.01 24.56
CA HIS A 161 33.62 -32.73 25.14
C HIS A 161 34.64 -31.86 24.37
#